data_AF-A0A1R1PSG5-F1
#
_entry.id   AF-A0A1R1PSG5-F1
#
_cell.length_a   1.000
_cell.length_b   1.000
_cell.length_c   1.000
_cell.angle_alpha   90.00
_cell.angle_beta   90.00
_cell.angle_gamma   90.00
#
_symmetry.space_group_name_H-M   'P 1'
#
loop_
_entity.id
_entity.type
_entity.pdbx_description
1 polymer ?
#
loop_
_entity_poly.entity_id
_entity_poly.type
_entity_poly.pdbx_seq_one_letter_code
_entity_poly.pdbx_strand_id
1 'polypeptide(L)'
;MLPELRLCCLILLYFVTTTKAVDEIYELAKRVLTNSESLHFNSTYAITRSLYTLRPFNRDTGILGYIKIRFSNDSEVDDTNKQTIVIKEVCTNGQNIFIEGEAWKITQARPNNSNEWYKCMYPIYPVMNKVYYPNTPVSNEQFFIRTVLCFERGRLESNDSFVRVDMYGRIDKPFQNNCASALFAPIRLRQPN
;
A
#
# COMPACT_ATOMS: atom_id res chain seq x y z
N MET A 1 18.04 -66.79 1.45
CA MET A 1 17.47 -66.18 0.23
C MET A 1 16.55 -65.05 0.66
N LEU A 2 16.95 -63.81 0.40
CA LEU A 2 16.24 -62.56 0.76
C LEU A 2 15.82 -61.88 -0.56
N PRO A 3 14.54 -61.51 -0.77
CA PRO A 3 14.16 -60.71 -1.92
C PRO A 3 14.21 -59.21 -1.59
N GLU A 4 15.15 -58.55 -2.24
CA GLU A 4 15.10 -57.23 -2.87
C GLU A 4 14.14 -56.17 -2.31
N LEU A 5 14.70 -55.21 -1.55
CA LEU A 5 14.11 -53.88 -1.34
C LEU A 5 14.05 -53.12 -2.67
N ARG A 6 12.85 -52.88 -3.19
CA ARG A 6 12.62 -51.87 -4.23
C ARG A 6 12.63 -50.48 -3.60
N LEU A 7 13.73 -49.76 -3.83
CA LEU A 7 13.87 -48.36 -3.47
C LEU A 7 12.95 -47.52 -4.39
N CYS A 8 11.76 -47.17 -3.91
CA CYS A 8 10.89 -46.19 -4.54
C CYS A 8 11.57 -44.82 -4.51
N CYS A 9 12.11 -44.40 -5.65
CA CYS A 9 12.58 -43.03 -5.87
C CYS A 9 11.35 -42.11 -6.06
N LEU A 10 10.71 -41.72 -4.96
CA LEU A 10 9.71 -40.66 -4.93
C LEU A 10 10.45 -39.33 -5.12
N ILE A 11 10.63 -38.95 -6.38
CA ILE A 11 10.99 -37.57 -6.74
C ILE A 11 9.77 -36.71 -6.39
N LEU A 12 9.74 -36.23 -5.14
CA LEU A 12 8.87 -35.15 -4.72
C LEU A 12 9.31 -33.89 -5.48
N LEU A 13 8.70 -33.68 -6.65
CA LEU A 13 8.66 -32.39 -7.33
C LEU A 13 7.90 -31.42 -6.42
N TYR A 14 8.60 -30.85 -5.45
CA TYR A 14 8.15 -29.65 -4.77
C TYR A 14 8.12 -28.53 -5.81
N PHE A 15 6.94 -28.36 -6.42
CA PHE A 15 6.61 -27.10 -7.07
C PHE A 15 6.61 -26.03 -5.98
N VAL A 16 7.74 -25.34 -5.83
CA VAL A 16 7.79 -24.06 -5.15
C VAL A 16 6.94 -23.12 -5.99
N THR A 17 5.65 -23.08 -5.68
CA THR A 17 4.75 -22.06 -6.19
C THR A 17 5.23 -20.76 -5.58
N THR A 18 5.96 -19.98 -6.38
CA THR A 18 6.27 -18.59 -6.02
C THR A 18 4.95 -17.83 -6.06
N THR A 19 4.25 -17.80 -4.93
CA THR A 19 3.07 -16.96 -4.76
C THR A 19 3.56 -15.51 -4.81
N LYS A 20 3.56 -14.92 -6.01
CA LYS A 20 3.73 -13.48 -6.19
C LYS A 20 2.73 -12.80 -5.26
N ALA A 21 3.14 -11.81 -4.48
CA ALA A 21 2.19 -11.04 -3.70
C ALA A 21 1.18 -10.41 -4.68
N VAL A 22 -0.08 -10.74 -4.47
CA VAL A 22 -1.15 -10.40 -5.39
C VAL A 22 -1.82 -9.14 -4.86
N ASP A 23 -1.96 -8.11 -5.70
CA ASP A 23 -2.73 -6.92 -5.35
C ASP A 23 -4.23 -7.28 -5.37
N GLU A 24 -4.80 -7.53 -4.19
CA GLU A 24 -6.19 -7.98 -4.05
C GLU A 24 -7.21 -7.03 -4.69
N ILE A 25 -6.93 -5.73 -4.70
CA ILE A 25 -7.78 -4.73 -5.36
C ILE A 25 -7.79 -4.95 -6.86
N TYR A 26 -6.61 -5.20 -7.43
CA TYR A 26 -6.47 -5.52 -8.85
C TYR A 26 -7.15 -6.83 -9.22
N GLU A 27 -7.01 -7.89 -8.40
CA GLU A 27 -7.67 -9.17 -8.70
C GLU A 27 -9.19 -9.09 -8.59
N LEU A 28 -9.72 -8.36 -7.60
CA LEU A 28 -11.16 -8.11 -7.55
C LEU A 28 -11.61 -7.42 -8.84
N ALA A 29 -10.94 -6.33 -9.22
CA ALA A 29 -11.29 -5.57 -10.42
C ALA A 29 -11.23 -6.41 -11.69
N LYS A 30 -10.16 -7.20 -11.86
CA LYS A 30 -9.99 -8.13 -12.99
C LYS A 30 -11.08 -9.20 -13.04
N ARG A 31 -11.59 -9.65 -11.89
CA ARG A 31 -12.65 -10.66 -11.82
C ARG A 31 -14.02 -10.10 -12.21
N VAL A 32 -14.31 -8.85 -11.84
CA VAL A 32 -15.66 -8.27 -11.94
C VAL A 32 -15.82 -7.30 -13.11
N LEU A 33 -14.72 -6.75 -13.62
CA LEU A 33 -14.70 -5.89 -14.80
C LEU A 33 -14.18 -6.69 -15.99
N THR A 34 -14.90 -6.61 -17.11
CA THR A 34 -14.58 -7.34 -18.36
C THR A 34 -13.72 -6.51 -19.33
N ASN A 35 -13.43 -5.26 -19.00
CA ASN A 35 -12.77 -4.29 -19.85
C ASN A 35 -11.38 -3.89 -19.32
N SER A 36 -10.68 -3.07 -20.11
CA SER A 36 -9.38 -2.50 -19.76
C SER A 36 -9.38 -1.61 -18.52
N GLU A 37 -10.56 -1.24 -17.99
CA GLU A 37 -10.66 -0.40 -16.79
C GLU A 37 -10.09 -1.10 -15.56
N SER A 38 -10.12 -2.43 -15.52
CA SER A 38 -9.50 -3.24 -14.45
C SER A 38 -8.03 -2.91 -14.20
N LEU A 39 -7.28 -2.49 -15.24
CA LEU A 39 -5.87 -2.13 -15.13
C LEU A 39 -5.63 -0.89 -14.26
N HIS A 40 -6.63 -0.02 -14.12
CA HIS A 40 -6.53 1.19 -13.30
C HIS A 40 -6.82 0.93 -11.82
N PHE A 41 -7.52 -0.14 -11.48
CA PHE A 41 -7.84 -0.47 -10.09
C PHE A 41 -6.74 -1.31 -9.47
N ASN A 42 -5.94 -0.68 -8.61
CA ASN A 42 -4.90 -1.33 -7.83
C ASN A 42 -4.70 -0.57 -6.51
N SER A 43 -3.78 -1.05 -5.68
CA SER A 43 -3.49 -0.43 -4.38
C SER A 43 -2.97 1.00 -4.50
N THR A 44 -2.24 1.34 -5.57
CA THR A 44 -1.77 2.72 -5.83
C THR A 44 -2.95 3.64 -6.11
N TYR A 45 -3.86 3.23 -6.99
CA TYR A 45 -5.11 3.97 -7.25
C TYR A 45 -5.92 4.16 -5.95
N ALA A 46 -6.05 3.09 -5.15
CA ALA A 46 -6.80 3.10 -3.91
C ALA A 46 -6.28 4.15 -2.91
N ILE A 47 -4.96 4.21 -2.69
CA ILE A 47 -4.38 5.21 -1.80
C ILE A 47 -4.49 6.61 -2.40
N THR A 48 -4.21 6.83 -3.70
CA THR A 48 -4.32 8.16 -4.31
C THR A 48 -5.74 8.71 -4.18
N ARG A 49 -6.76 7.88 -4.44
CA ARG A 49 -8.16 8.24 -4.19
C ARG A 49 -8.41 8.56 -2.72
N SER A 50 -7.92 7.73 -1.80
CA SER A 50 -8.10 7.93 -0.37
C SER A 50 -7.46 9.23 0.13
N LEU A 51 -6.30 9.63 -0.40
CA LEU A 51 -5.66 10.90 -0.09
C LEU A 51 -6.52 12.09 -0.54
N TYR A 52 -7.14 12.00 -1.70
CA TYR A 52 -8.07 13.02 -2.19
C TYR A 52 -9.33 13.12 -1.31
N THR A 53 -9.95 11.97 -1.00
CA THR A 53 -11.18 11.89 -0.19
C THR A 53 -10.96 12.35 1.25
N LEU A 54 -9.94 11.81 1.91
CA LEU A 54 -9.72 12.00 3.34
C LEU A 54 -8.91 13.27 3.66
N ARG A 55 -8.14 13.78 2.68
CA ARG A 55 -7.21 14.91 2.81
C ARG A 55 -6.30 14.83 4.05
N PRO A 56 -5.60 13.70 4.27
CA PRO A 56 -4.85 13.50 5.50
C PRO A 56 -3.72 14.52 5.68
N PHE A 57 -3.07 14.95 4.60
CA PHE A 57 -1.96 15.91 4.68
C PHE A 57 -2.39 17.30 5.15
N ASN A 58 -3.69 17.63 5.05
CA ASN A 58 -4.26 18.87 5.57
C ASN A 58 -4.62 18.75 7.05
N ARG A 59 -4.98 17.54 7.50
CA ARG A 59 -5.31 17.26 8.90
C ARG A 59 -4.05 17.13 9.74
N ASP A 60 -2.97 16.60 9.16
CA ASP A 60 -1.71 16.38 9.84
C ASP A 60 -0.53 16.68 8.91
N THR A 61 0.15 17.78 9.21
CA THR A 61 1.26 18.28 8.41
C THR A 61 2.54 17.45 8.56
N GLY A 62 2.65 16.66 9.64
CA GLY A 62 3.82 15.82 9.95
C GLY A 62 3.90 14.53 9.14
N ILE A 63 2.86 14.20 8.37
CA ILE A 63 2.86 13.06 7.46
C ILE A 63 3.69 13.40 6.21
N LEU A 64 4.62 12.52 5.86
CA LEU A 64 5.52 12.64 4.71
C LEU A 64 5.11 11.75 3.53
N GLY A 65 4.20 10.80 3.75
CA GLY A 65 3.72 9.86 2.75
C GLY A 65 2.94 8.72 3.38
N TYR A 66 2.64 7.71 2.58
CA TYR A 66 1.96 6.48 2.98
C TYR A 66 2.59 5.28 2.31
N ILE A 67 2.58 4.16 3.02
CA ILE A 67 3.03 2.87 2.52
C ILE A 67 1.95 1.82 2.77
N LYS A 68 1.75 0.91 1.81
CA LYS A 68 0.88 -0.23 2.00
C LYS A 68 1.49 -1.17 3.03
N ILE A 69 0.72 -1.53 4.05
CA ILE A 69 1.08 -2.53 5.05
C ILE A 69 0.09 -3.69 5.02
N ARG A 70 0.47 -4.81 5.62
CA ARG A 70 -0.41 -5.96 5.78
C ARG A 70 -1.44 -5.74 6.89
N PHE A 71 -2.61 -6.37 6.74
CA PHE A 71 -3.51 -6.60 7.86
C PHE A 71 -2.93 -7.69 8.79
N SER A 72 -3.39 -7.71 10.04
CA SER A 72 -2.89 -8.65 11.05
C SER A 72 -3.22 -10.12 10.73
N ASN A 73 -4.25 -10.36 9.93
CA ASN A 73 -4.71 -11.68 9.50
C ASN A 73 -4.32 -12.03 8.05
N ASP A 74 -3.41 -11.26 7.42
CA ASP A 74 -2.83 -11.63 6.13
C ASP A 74 -1.84 -12.79 6.27
N SER A 75 -1.79 -13.67 5.27
CA SER A 75 -0.75 -14.70 5.19
C SER A 75 0.64 -14.06 5.05
N GLU A 76 1.67 -14.70 5.60
CA GLU A 76 3.05 -14.15 5.67
C GLU A 76 3.77 -14.02 4.31
N VAL A 77 3.07 -14.19 3.18
CA VAL A 77 3.67 -14.09 1.85
C VAL A 77 3.87 -12.61 1.50
N ASP A 78 4.97 -12.04 1.97
CA ASP A 78 5.32 -10.62 1.76
C ASP A 78 6.31 -10.46 0.60
N ASP A 79 5.89 -9.81 -0.49
CA ASP A 79 6.79 -9.38 -1.58
C ASP A 79 7.24 -7.94 -1.28
N THR A 80 8.13 -7.83 -0.29
CA THR A 80 8.80 -6.58 0.11
C THR A 80 9.52 -5.88 -1.06
N ASN A 81 9.78 -6.57 -2.18
CA ASN A 81 10.52 -6.05 -3.32
C ASN A 81 9.70 -5.18 -4.30
N LYS A 82 8.39 -4.97 -4.06
CA LYS A 82 7.54 -4.13 -4.92
C LYS A 82 6.74 -3.06 -4.16
N GLN A 83 7.27 -2.58 -3.04
CA GLN A 83 6.61 -1.54 -2.25
C GLN A 83 6.57 -0.22 -3.04
N THR A 84 5.42 0.05 -3.66
CA THR A 84 5.08 1.39 -4.13
C THR A 84 4.64 2.19 -2.91
N ILE A 85 5.28 3.34 -2.70
CA ILE A 85 4.90 4.29 -1.67
C ILE A 85 4.20 5.48 -2.32
N VAL A 86 3.40 6.20 -1.57
CA VAL A 86 2.89 7.50 -2.00
C VAL A 86 3.52 8.57 -1.14
N ILE A 87 4.30 9.45 -1.75
CA ILE A 87 5.03 10.49 -1.05
C ILE A 87 4.26 11.80 -1.10
N LYS A 88 4.32 12.57 -0.02
CA LYS A 88 3.74 13.91 0.01
C LYS A 88 4.53 14.82 -0.92
N GLU A 89 3.81 15.47 -1.82
CA GLU A 89 4.31 16.51 -2.69
C GLU A 89 3.69 17.84 -2.25
N VAL A 90 4.52 18.87 -2.11
CA VAL A 90 4.07 20.24 -1.80
C VAL A 90 4.56 21.14 -2.92
N CYS A 91 3.63 21.61 -3.76
CA CYS A 91 3.92 22.51 -4.86
C CYS A 91 3.46 23.93 -4.55
N THR A 92 4.23 24.92 -4.97
CA THR A 92 3.87 26.33 -4.80
C THR A 92 4.28 27.16 -6.01
N ASN A 93 3.46 28.14 -6.37
CA ASN A 93 3.77 29.18 -7.37
C ASN A 93 4.05 30.55 -6.72
N GLY A 94 4.33 30.57 -5.41
CA GLY A 94 4.53 31.79 -4.61
C GLY A 94 3.25 32.44 -4.07
N GLN A 95 2.10 32.18 -4.68
CA GLN A 95 0.79 32.68 -4.22
C GLN A 95 -0.06 31.58 -3.59
N ASN A 96 -0.05 30.39 -4.19
CA ASN A 96 -0.83 29.24 -3.79
C ASN A 96 0.07 28.09 -3.36
N ILE A 97 -0.45 27.24 -2.47
CA ILE A 97 0.19 26.00 -2.04
C ILE A 97 -0.78 24.84 -2.36
N PHE A 98 -0.27 23.87 -3.09
CA PHE A 98 -0.96 22.63 -3.44
C PHE A 98 -0.26 21.47 -2.76
N ILE A 99 -1.03 20.57 -2.16
CA ILE A 99 -0.49 19.40 -1.47
C ILE A 99 -1.13 18.16 -2.07
N GLU A 100 -0.30 17.31 -2.64
CA GLU A 100 -0.72 16.11 -3.36
C GLU A 100 0.06 14.88 -2.90
N GLY A 101 -0.34 13.70 -3.39
CA GLY A 101 0.36 12.44 -3.15
C GLY A 101 0.89 11.89 -4.46
N GLU A 102 2.20 11.71 -4.55
CA GLU A 102 2.88 11.17 -5.73
C GLU A 102 3.23 9.70 -5.51
N ALA A 103 2.77 8.82 -6.40
CA ALA A 103 3.10 7.40 -6.33
C ALA A 103 4.53 7.17 -6.82
N TRP A 104 5.37 6.56 -5.99
CA TRP A 104 6.77 6.37 -6.27
C TRP A 104 7.25 4.97 -5.89
N LYS A 105 7.97 4.31 -6.80
CA LYS A 105 8.70 3.08 -6.51
C LYS A 105 10.11 3.46 -6.11
N ILE A 106 10.57 2.98 -4.96
CA ILE A 106 11.90 3.31 -4.40
C ILE A 106 13.04 2.94 -5.37
N THR A 107 12.82 1.97 -6.27
CA THR A 107 13.78 1.57 -7.30
C THR A 107 13.87 2.52 -8.51
N GLN A 108 12.95 3.47 -8.63
CA GLN A 108 12.93 4.45 -9.72
C GLN A 108 13.61 5.76 -9.31
N ALA A 109 14.00 6.55 -10.32
CA ALA A 109 14.48 7.91 -10.08
C ALA A 109 13.44 8.71 -9.27
N ARG A 110 13.93 9.63 -8.45
CA ARG A 110 13.10 10.51 -7.63
C ARG A 110 12.17 11.34 -8.53
N PRO A 111 10.85 11.38 -8.29
CA PRO A 111 9.96 12.26 -9.04
C PRO A 111 10.35 13.72 -8.81
N ASN A 112 10.15 14.52 -9.85
CA ASN A 112 10.30 15.96 -9.81
C ASN A 112 9.31 16.60 -10.78
N ASN A 113 8.15 16.99 -10.26
CA ASN A 113 7.10 17.62 -11.05
C ASN A 113 7.26 19.16 -11.14
N SER A 114 8.36 19.73 -10.62
CA SER A 114 8.61 21.18 -10.71
C SER A 114 8.77 21.65 -12.15
N ASN A 115 8.27 22.85 -12.46
CA ASN A 115 8.45 23.51 -13.75
C ASN A 115 8.64 25.03 -13.59
N GLU A 116 8.52 25.78 -14.68
CA GLU A 116 8.68 27.24 -14.67
C GLU A 116 7.58 27.99 -13.89
N TRP A 117 6.38 27.42 -13.77
CA TRP A 117 5.21 28.04 -13.15
C TRP A 117 5.04 27.68 -11.67
N TYR A 118 5.55 26.53 -11.26
CA TYR A 118 5.48 26.10 -9.86
C TYR A 118 6.68 25.22 -9.47
N LYS A 119 7.03 25.29 -8.18
CA LYS A 119 8.10 24.51 -7.57
C LYS A 119 7.53 23.49 -6.60
N CYS A 120 7.88 22.22 -6.79
CA CYS A 120 7.48 21.14 -5.91
C CYS A 120 8.62 20.73 -4.98
N MET A 121 8.27 20.38 -3.75
CA MET A 121 9.15 19.74 -2.80
C MET A 121 8.55 18.45 -2.27
N TYR A 122 9.43 17.51 -1.94
CA TYR A 122 9.06 16.21 -1.39
C TYR A 122 9.73 16.08 -0.01
N PRO A 123 8.99 16.37 1.08
CA PRO A 123 9.54 16.38 2.43
C PRO A 123 10.16 15.07 2.90
N ILE A 124 9.92 13.95 2.19
CA ILE A 124 10.52 12.64 2.48
C ILE A 124 12.01 12.55 2.10
N TYR A 125 12.47 13.28 1.08
CA TYR A 125 13.82 13.11 0.53
C TYR A 125 14.96 13.36 1.55
N PRO A 126 14.89 14.37 2.43
CA PRO A 126 15.95 14.62 3.41
C PRO A 126 16.08 13.51 4.47
N VAL A 127 15.05 12.66 4.64
CA VAL A 127 14.92 11.76 5.81
C VAL A 127 14.93 10.28 5.44
N MET A 128 14.74 9.96 4.16
CA MET A 128 14.60 8.59 3.66
C MET A 128 15.80 7.68 4.00
N ASN A 129 17.01 8.22 4.03
CA ASN A 129 18.23 7.49 4.41
C ASN A 129 18.30 7.14 5.91
N LYS A 130 17.40 7.67 6.75
CA LYS A 130 17.41 7.54 8.22
C LYS A 130 16.19 6.81 8.81
N VAL A 131 15.14 6.55 8.01
CA VAL A 131 13.79 6.29 8.53
C VAL A 131 13.16 4.98 8.01
N TYR A 132 13.77 4.27 7.06
CA TYR A 132 13.07 3.17 6.39
C TYR A 132 13.23 1.82 7.09
N TYR A 133 12.23 1.42 7.88
CA TYR A 133 11.95 0.02 8.21
C TYR A 133 10.53 -0.31 7.75
N PRO A 134 10.35 -1.09 6.67
CA PRO A 134 9.06 -1.30 6.03
C PRO A 134 8.03 -2.04 6.90
N ASN A 135 8.45 -2.60 8.04
CA ASN A 135 7.68 -3.62 8.75
C ASN A 135 7.34 -3.25 10.21
N THR A 136 7.56 -2.00 10.64
CA THR A 136 7.26 -1.62 12.02
C THR A 136 6.50 -0.29 12.05
N PRO A 137 5.21 -0.27 12.44
CA PRO A 137 4.53 0.98 12.69
C PRO A 137 5.30 1.76 13.76
N VAL A 138 5.43 3.08 13.59
CA VAL A 138 5.99 3.96 14.61
C VAL A 138 5.16 3.74 15.87
N SER A 139 5.81 3.55 17.03
CA SER A 139 5.20 3.05 18.27
C SER A 139 4.04 3.88 18.84
N ASN A 140 3.71 5.02 18.22
CA ASN A 140 2.63 5.93 18.62
C ASN A 140 1.68 6.29 17.45
N GLU A 141 1.67 5.53 16.34
CA GLU A 141 0.78 5.86 15.22
C GLU A 141 -0.69 5.60 15.57
N GLN A 142 -1.53 6.61 15.39
CA GLN A 142 -2.93 6.58 15.80
C GLN A 142 -3.88 6.37 14.63
N PHE A 143 -3.48 6.71 13.40
CA PHE A 143 -4.40 6.71 12.27
C PHE A 143 -3.76 6.10 11.02
N PHE A 144 -4.34 4.98 10.60
CA PHE A 144 -4.05 4.32 9.34
C PHE A 144 -5.17 4.64 8.35
N ILE A 145 -4.87 4.57 7.06
CA ILE A 145 -5.91 4.64 6.02
C ILE A 145 -6.29 3.23 5.63
N ARG A 146 -7.58 2.90 5.71
CA ARG A 146 -8.14 1.69 5.16
C ARG A 146 -9.01 2.05 3.96
N THR A 147 -8.73 1.40 2.84
CA THR A 147 -9.56 1.45 1.64
C THR A 147 -10.22 0.10 1.44
N VAL A 148 -11.54 0.09 1.26
CA VAL A 148 -12.32 -1.10 0.92
C VAL A 148 -12.98 -0.86 -0.42
N LEU A 149 -12.65 -1.68 -1.42
CA LEU A 149 -13.25 -1.66 -2.74
C LEU A 149 -14.21 -2.83 -2.86
N CYS A 150 -15.49 -2.56 -3.15
CA CYS A 150 -16.53 -3.58 -3.28
C CYS A 150 -17.20 -3.49 -4.66
N PHE A 151 -17.55 -4.64 -5.24
CA PHE A 151 -18.37 -4.67 -6.45
C PHE A 151 -19.85 -4.76 -6.08
N GLU A 152 -20.57 -3.67 -6.31
CA GLU A 152 -21.99 -3.56 -5.97
C GLU A 152 -22.75 -2.96 -7.16
N ARG A 153 -23.92 -3.53 -7.48
CA ARG A 153 -24.83 -2.99 -8.51
C ARG A 153 -24.15 -2.73 -9.87
N GLY A 154 -23.21 -3.58 -10.26
CA GLY A 154 -22.51 -3.48 -11.54
C GLY A 154 -21.35 -2.46 -11.57
N ARG A 155 -20.95 -1.91 -10.42
CA ARG A 155 -19.85 -0.92 -10.33
C ARG A 155 -18.93 -1.21 -9.14
N LEU A 156 -17.70 -0.71 -9.21
CA LEU A 156 -16.78 -0.72 -8.08
C LEU A 156 -17.03 0.53 -7.23
N GLU A 157 -17.36 0.30 -5.96
CA GLU A 157 -17.54 1.34 -4.95
C GLU A 157 -16.40 1.27 -3.94
N SER A 158 -15.82 2.42 -3.58
CA SER A 158 -14.70 2.49 -2.63
C SER A 158 -15.08 3.28 -1.39
N ASN A 159 -14.84 2.68 -0.24
CA ASN A 159 -15.01 3.25 1.09
C ASN A 159 -13.63 3.48 1.71
N ASP A 160 -13.31 4.76 1.93
CA ASP A 160 -12.03 5.20 2.49
C ASP A 160 -12.27 5.68 3.92
N SER A 161 -11.49 5.19 4.87
CA SER A 161 -11.67 5.53 6.29
C SER A 161 -10.34 5.61 7.03
N PHE A 162 -10.30 6.45 8.07
CA PHE A 162 -9.24 6.35 9.07
C PHE A 162 -9.59 5.25 10.06
N VAL A 163 -8.63 4.37 10.33
CA VAL A 163 -8.77 3.28 11.30
C VAL A 163 -7.65 3.33 12.33
N ARG A 164 -7.93 2.81 13.53
CA ARG A 164 -6.98 2.69 14.63
C ARG A 164 -6.68 1.22 14.87
N VAL A 165 -5.52 0.95 15.46
CA VAL A 165 -5.24 -0.36 16.03
C VAL A 165 -6.24 -0.67 17.15
N ASP A 166 -6.61 -1.93 17.28
CA ASP A 166 -7.43 -2.42 18.39
C ASP A 166 -6.62 -2.50 19.71
N MET A 167 -7.25 -3.04 20.76
CA MET A 167 -6.61 -3.21 22.07
C MET A 167 -5.40 -4.16 22.05
N TYR A 168 -5.22 -4.96 21.00
CA TYR A 168 -4.11 -5.88 20.81
C TYR A 168 -3.07 -5.35 19.82
N GLY A 169 -3.21 -4.10 19.36
CA GLY A 169 -2.30 -3.52 18.38
C GLY A 169 -2.54 -4.02 16.95
N ARG A 170 -3.74 -4.54 16.64
CA ARG A 170 -4.07 -5.20 15.39
C ARG A 170 -5.07 -4.41 14.55
N ILE A 171 -5.01 -4.63 13.25
CA ILE A 171 -6.01 -4.17 12.29
C ILE A 171 -6.31 -5.35 11.39
N ASP A 172 -7.48 -5.95 11.57
CA ASP A 172 -7.92 -7.10 10.77
C ASP A 172 -8.55 -6.66 9.45
N LYS A 173 -8.32 -7.46 8.42
CA LYS A 173 -8.97 -7.29 7.12
C LYS A 173 -10.46 -7.58 7.26
N PRO A 174 -11.35 -6.68 6.80
CA PRO A 174 -12.79 -6.94 6.82
C PRO A 174 -13.12 -8.11 5.89
N PHE A 175 -13.90 -9.07 6.39
CA PHE A 175 -14.36 -10.19 5.58
C PHE A 175 -15.69 -9.85 4.90
N GLN A 176 -15.64 -9.57 3.59
CA GLN A 176 -16.82 -9.31 2.78
C GLN A 176 -16.66 -9.97 1.40
N ASN A 177 -17.61 -10.83 1.05
CA ASN A 177 -17.69 -11.41 -0.29
C ASN A 177 -17.86 -10.27 -1.31
N ASN A 178 -17.07 -10.30 -2.39
CA ASN A 178 -17.02 -9.25 -3.44
C ASN A 178 -16.30 -7.95 -3.06
N CYS A 179 -15.53 -7.93 -1.96
CA CYS A 179 -14.69 -6.80 -1.60
C CYS A 179 -13.20 -7.17 -1.55
N ALA A 180 -12.36 -6.18 -1.72
CA ALA A 180 -10.92 -6.21 -1.53
C ALA A 180 -10.52 -5.02 -0.66
N SER A 181 -9.50 -5.19 0.19
CA SER A 181 -9.10 -4.15 1.13
C SER A 181 -7.60 -3.89 1.06
N ALA A 182 -7.22 -2.64 1.31
CA ALA A 182 -5.83 -2.24 1.49
C ALA A 182 -5.70 -1.39 2.76
N LEU A 183 -4.58 -1.58 3.47
CA LEU A 183 -4.22 -0.83 4.66
C LEU A 183 -2.96 -0.04 4.37
N PHE A 184 -2.95 1.23 4.75
CA PHE A 184 -1.83 2.14 4.52
C PHE A 184 -1.41 2.80 5.82
N ALA A 185 -0.13 2.67 6.15
CA ALA A 185 0.50 3.33 7.28
C ALA A 185 1.10 4.67 6.83
N PRO A 186 0.94 5.75 7.62
CA PRO A 186 1.62 7.01 7.35
C PRO A 186 3.13 6.87 7.59
N ILE A 187 3.90 7.61 6.79
CA ILE A 187 5.35 7.75 6.92
C ILE A 187 5.62 9.09 7.62
N ARG A 188 6.42 9.08 8.69
CA ARG A 188 6.76 10.27 9.49
C ARG A 188 8.22 10.27 9.91
N LEU A 189 8.70 11.43 10.37
CA LEU A 189 9.94 11.51 11.12
C LEU A 189 9.80 10.77 12.45
N ARG A 190 10.80 9.94 12.80
CA ARG A 190 10.88 9.35 14.14
C ARG A 190 11.11 10.50 15.14
N GLN A 191 10.19 10.69 16.07
CA GLN A 191 10.44 11.60 17.18
C GLN A 191 11.48 10.95 18.11
N PRO A 192 12.50 11.69 18.57
CA PRO A 192 13.40 11.18 19.60
C PRO A 192 12.57 10.85 20.85
N ASN A 193 12.77 9.64 21.38
CA ASN A 193 12.21 9.22 22.66
C ASN A 193 12.82 10.04 23.80
#